data_AF-A0A2U2PAN6-F1
#
_entry.id   AF-A0A2U2PAN6-F1
#
_cell.length_a   1.000
_cell.length_b   1.000
_cell.length_c   1.000
_cell.angle_alpha   90.00
_cell.angle_beta   90.00
_cell.angle_gamma   90.00
#
_symmetry.space_group_name_H-M   'P 1'
#
loop_
_entity.id
_entity.type
_entity.pdbx_description
1 polymer ?
#
loop_
_entity_poly.entity_id
_entity_poly.type
_entity_poly.pdbx_seq_one_letter_code
_entity_poly.pdbx_strand_id
1 'polypeptide(L)'
;MVQSYLLKDILAFEGIRQSDKIVKLLRLIAFQAGNEVSYNELGNQLGISKNTVENYLDLLSKVFLIYRLPAYSTNPRKEISKSSKWYFVDNGIRNAIITDLRQVSIRQDVRSLWENYLISERIKRNSYLQEHVQYYFWRNYNQQEIDLIELKAGELHAYEFKFNASKKARVPPAFSGSYPDAGFQCITKDNYLDWISG
;
A
#
# COMPACT_ATOMS: atom_id res chain seq x y z
N MET A 1 -3.71 2.76 22.99
CA MET A 1 -3.22 1.73 23.94
C MET A 1 -3.94 0.40 23.73
N VAL A 2 -5.25 0.27 23.92
CA VAL A 2 -5.96 -1.04 23.92
C VAL A 2 -5.75 -1.92 22.66
N GLN A 3 -5.75 -1.38 21.43
CA GLN A 3 -5.67 -2.21 20.21
C GLN A 3 -4.31 -2.89 19.95
N SER A 4 -3.19 -2.23 20.27
CA SER A 4 -1.86 -2.85 20.08
C SER A 4 -1.58 -3.97 21.07
N TYR A 5 -2.15 -3.88 22.27
CA TYR A 5 -2.05 -4.94 23.28
C TYR A 5 -2.97 -6.11 22.91
N LEU A 6 -4.19 -5.85 22.42
CA LEU A 6 -5.08 -6.89 21.91
C LEU A 6 -4.43 -7.73 20.81
N LEU A 7 -3.78 -7.11 19.82
CA LEU A 7 -3.09 -7.86 18.77
C LEU A 7 -1.94 -8.69 19.35
N LYS A 8 -1.15 -8.11 20.26
CA LYS A 8 -0.06 -8.84 20.92
C LYS A 8 -0.59 -10.04 21.72
N ASP A 9 -1.67 -9.84 22.46
CA ASP A 9 -2.26 -10.84 23.35
C ASP A 9 -2.91 -11.97 22.55
N ILE A 10 -3.60 -11.68 21.44
CA ILE A 10 -4.13 -12.69 20.52
C ILE A 10 -2.99 -13.52 19.91
N LEU A 11 -1.93 -12.87 19.41
CA LEU A 11 -0.80 -13.58 18.81
C LEU A 11 -0.05 -14.42 19.85
N ALA A 12 0.08 -13.93 21.09
CA ALA A 12 0.69 -14.67 22.19
C ALA A 12 -0.19 -15.86 22.63
N PHE A 13 -1.51 -15.68 22.67
CA PHE A 13 -2.49 -16.73 23.00
C PHE A 13 -2.45 -17.87 21.98
N GLU A 14 -2.30 -17.57 20.69
CA GLU A 14 -2.13 -18.56 19.60
C GLU A 14 -0.72 -19.21 19.56
N GLY A 15 0.14 -18.94 20.55
CA GLY A 15 1.47 -19.55 20.64
C GLY A 15 2.48 -19.06 19.59
N ILE A 16 2.21 -17.92 18.93
CA ILE A 16 3.13 -17.36 17.94
C ILE A 16 4.38 -16.84 18.67
N ARG A 17 5.49 -17.56 18.50
CA ARG A 17 6.81 -17.13 18.96
C ARG A 17 7.13 -15.76 18.36
N GLN A 18 7.54 -14.81 19.21
CA GLN A 18 7.95 -13.44 18.83
C GLN A 18 6.81 -12.48 18.43
N SER A 19 5.63 -12.54 19.08
CA SER A 19 4.53 -11.58 18.88
C SER A 19 4.96 -10.11 18.93
N ASP A 20 5.92 -9.76 19.79
CA ASP A 20 6.54 -8.43 19.85
C ASP A 20 7.19 -7.97 18.53
N LYS A 21 7.78 -8.89 17.76
CA LYS A 21 8.39 -8.58 16.47
C LYS A 21 7.33 -8.27 15.42
N ILE A 22 6.19 -8.97 15.44
CA ILE A 22 5.07 -8.71 14.53
C ILE A 22 4.50 -7.31 14.78
N VAL A 23 4.27 -6.95 16.05
CA VAL A 23 3.78 -5.61 16.40
C VAL A 23 4.77 -4.52 15.98
N LYS A 24 6.08 -4.72 16.22
CA LYS A 24 7.12 -3.80 15.77
C LYS A 24 7.19 -3.69 14.25
N LEU A 25 7.09 -4.82 13.54
CA LEU A 25 7.04 -4.86 12.08
C LEU A 25 5.86 -4.06 11.54
N LEU A 26 4.66 -4.29 12.07
CA LEU A 26 3.46 -3.58 11.67
C LEU A 26 3.59 -2.07 11.93
N ARG A 27 4.27 -1.67 13.03
CA ARG A 27 4.58 -0.26 13.31
C ARG A 27 5.56 0.34 12.30
N LEU A 28 6.58 -0.40 11.86
CA LEU A 28 7.49 0.05 10.80
C LEU A 28 6.74 0.24 9.47
N ILE A 29 5.88 -0.71 9.11
CA ILE A 29 5.02 -0.61 7.92
C ILE A 29 4.09 0.60 8.02
N ALA A 30 3.53 0.90 9.19
CA ALA A 30 2.71 2.10 9.38
C ALA A 30 3.47 3.40 9.07
N PHE A 31 4.73 3.51 9.48
CA PHE A 31 5.57 4.66 9.15
C PHE A 31 6.04 4.68 7.69
N GLN A 32 6.11 3.52 7.03
CA GLN A 32 6.53 3.39 5.63
C GLN A 32 5.37 3.28 4.64
N ALA A 33 4.11 3.48 5.07
CA ALA A 33 2.95 3.39 4.20
C ALA A 33 3.09 4.33 2.98
N GLY A 34 2.90 3.77 1.77
CA GLY A 34 3.13 4.46 0.50
C GLY A 34 4.58 4.43 -0.02
N ASN A 35 5.52 3.89 0.75
CA ASN A 35 6.91 3.70 0.32
C ASN A 35 7.21 2.23 0.05
N GLU A 36 8.19 2.01 -0.83
CA GLU A 36 8.78 0.69 -1.04
C GLU A 36 9.48 0.23 0.24
N VAL A 37 9.26 -1.04 0.62
CA VAL A 37 9.89 -1.62 1.81
C VAL A 37 10.99 -2.59 1.43
N SER A 38 12.09 -2.54 2.18
CA SER A 38 13.19 -3.52 2.08
C SER A 38 13.05 -4.56 3.19
N TYR A 39 12.77 -5.81 2.81
CA TYR A 39 12.66 -6.90 3.80
C TYR A 39 13.98 -7.17 4.54
N ASN A 40 15.12 -6.89 3.90
CA ASN A 40 16.43 -6.97 4.55
C ASN A 40 16.61 -5.88 5.61
N GLU A 41 16.22 -4.63 5.30
CA GLU A 41 16.29 -3.52 6.25
C GLU A 41 15.38 -3.77 7.46
N LEU A 42 14.12 -4.16 7.21
CA LEU A 42 13.17 -4.52 8.26
C LEU A 42 13.70 -5.69 9.11
N GLY A 43 14.28 -6.70 8.47
CA GLY A 43 14.88 -7.86 9.15
C GLY A 43 16.04 -7.45 10.06
N ASN A 44 16.95 -6.62 9.56
CA ASN A 44 18.08 -6.10 10.33
C ASN A 44 17.62 -5.26 11.53
N GLN A 45 16.67 -4.35 11.33
CA GLN A 45 16.15 -3.50 12.41
C GLN A 45 15.41 -4.29 13.48
N LEU A 46 14.73 -5.37 13.07
CA LEU A 46 13.99 -6.25 13.98
C LEU A 46 14.81 -7.42 14.48
N GLY A 47 16.04 -7.66 14.01
CA GLY A 47 16.85 -8.84 14.36
C GLY A 47 16.17 -10.16 14.00
N ILE A 48 15.50 -10.23 12.85
CA ILE A 48 14.87 -11.45 12.29
C ILE A 48 15.29 -11.63 10.83
N SER A 49 15.19 -12.85 10.30
CA SER A 49 15.57 -13.11 8.90
C SER A 49 14.63 -12.42 7.91
N LYS A 50 15.13 -12.12 6.70
CA LYS A 50 14.31 -11.62 5.58
C LYS A 50 13.07 -12.51 5.33
N ASN A 51 13.25 -13.83 5.32
CA ASN A 51 12.15 -14.77 5.13
C ASN A 51 11.11 -14.68 6.25
N THR A 52 11.53 -14.44 7.49
CA THR A 52 10.61 -14.24 8.61
C THR A 52 9.80 -12.95 8.44
N VAL A 53 10.42 -11.86 7.98
CA VAL A 53 9.70 -10.61 7.65
C VAL A 53 8.65 -10.88 6.58
N GLU A 54 9.04 -11.54 5.49
CA GLU A 54 8.15 -11.85 4.37
C GLU A 54 6.95 -12.70 4.83
N ASN A 55 7.21 -13.76 5.60
CA ASN A 55 6.16 -14.61 6.16
C ASN A 55 5.21 -13.84 7.08
N TYR A 56 5.71 -12.92 7.89
CA TYR A 56 4.87 -12.10 8.77
C TYR A 56 4.03 -11.09 7.99
N LEU A 57 4.58 -10.44 6.96
CA LEU A 57 3.79 -9.53 6.11
C LEU A 57 2.71 -10.29 5.33
N ASP A 58 3.05 -11.48 4.81
CA ASP A 58 2.08 -12.37 4.15
C ASP A 58 0.96 -12.79 5.12
N LEU A 59 1.29 -13.22 6.33
CA LEU A 59 0.32 -13.54 7.37
C LEU A 59 -0.61 -12.35 7.69
N LEU A 60 -0.03 -11.17 7.93
CA LEU A 60 -0.78 -9.93 8.21
C LEU A 60 -1.72 -9.56 7.05
N SER A 61 -1.34 -9.89 5.81
CA SER A 61 -2.19 -9.67 4.64
C SER A 61 -3.36 -10.64 4.56
N LYS A 62 -3.14 -11.91 4.89
CA LYS A 62 -4.16 -12.96 4.90
C LYS A 62 -5.22 -12.76 5.97
N VAL A 63 -4.86 -12.10 7.08
CA VAL A 63 -5.81 -11.68 8.12
C VAL A 63 -6.40 -10.28 7.87
N PHE A 64 -6.24 -9.74 6.66
CA PHE A 64 -6.83 -8.48 6.21
C PHE A 64 -6.41 -7.25 7.02
N LEU A 65 -5.20 -7.22 7.60
CA LEU A 65 -4.67 -6.01 8.26
C LEU A 65 -4.00 -5.07 7.26
N ILE A 66 -3.30 -5.64 6.28
CA ILE A 66 -2.54 -4.90 5.27
C ILE A 66 -2.74 -5.50 3.87
N TYR A 67 -2.53 -4.69 2.85
CA TYR A 67 -2.48 -5.10 1.45
C TYR A 67 -1.07 -4.93 0.91
N ARG A 68 -0.63 -5.92 0.14
CA ARG A 68 0.60 -5.83 -0.66
C ARG A 68 0.29 -5.19 -2.00
N LEU A 69 1.06 -4.16 -2.36
CA LEU A 69 1.05 -3.58 -3.69
C LEU A 69 2.41 -3.85 -4.36
N PRO A 70 2.53 -4.87 -5.22
CA PRO A 70 3.77 -5.17 -5.94
C PRO A 70 4.04 -4.16 -7.05
N ALA A 71 5.29 -4.07 -7.49
CA ALA A 71 5.65 -3.22 -8.62
C ALA A 71 5.30 -3.89 -9.95
N TYR A 72 4.67 -3.15 -10.86
CA TYR A 72 4.34 -3.59 -12.20
C TYR A 72 5.60 -3.78 -13.06
N SER A 73 5.63 -4.83 -13.88
CA SER A 73 6.72 -5.16 -14.79
C SER A 73 6.19 -5.93 -15.99
N THR A 74 6.59 -5.56 -17.20
CA THR A 74 6.37 -6.42 -18.39
C THR A 74 7.45 -7.48 -18.56
N ASN A 75 8.54 -7.39 -17.80
CA ASN A 75 9.58 -8.41 -17.78
C ASN A 75 9.40 -9.29 -16.53
N PRO A 76 8.96 -10.56 -16.67
CA PRO A 76 8.73 -11.46 -15.55
C PRO A 76 10.01 -11.76 -14.74
N ARG A 77 11.18 -11.79 -15.39
CA ARG A 77 12.46 -11.99 -14.68
C ARG A 77 12.82 -10.81 -13.79
N LYS A 78 12.35 -9.60 -14.12
CA LYS A 78 12.47 -8.41 -13.25
C LYS A 78 11.35 -8.31 -12.21
N GLU A 79 10.27 -9.08 -12.33
CA GLU A 79 9.11 -9.00 -11.43
C GLU A 79 9.38 -9.69 -10.08
N ILE A 80 10.12 -10.80 -10.10
CA ILE A 80 10.42 -11.63 -8.91
C ILE A 80 11.34 -10.92 -7.91
N SER A 81 12.12 -9.91 -8.34
CA SER A 81 13.06 -9.19 -7.47
C SER A 81 12.54 -7.82 -6.97
N LYS A 82 11.29 -7.45 -7.28
CA LYS A 82 10.82 -6.08 -7.03
C LYS A 82 10.32 -5.89 -5.61
N SER A 83 10.65 -4.71 -5.12
CA SER A 83 10.05 -4.07 -3.96
C SER A 83 8.53 -4.10 -4.01
N SER A 84 7.93 -4.03 -2.83
CA SER A 84 6.49 -3.90 -2.66
C SER A 84 6.22 -2.72 -1.75
N LYS A 85 5.11 -2.03 -2.00
CA LYS A 85 4.53 -1.14 -1.02
C LYS A 85 3.51 -1.92 -0.20
N TRP A 86 3.30 -1.49 1.04
CA TRP A 86 2.30 -2.07 1.93
C TRP A 86 1.37 -0.98 2.45
N TYR A 87 0.07 -1.24 2.39
CA TYR A 87 -0.97 -0.32 2.85
C TYR A 87 -1.83 -1.02 3.89
N PHE A 88 -2.46 -0.26 4.77
CA PHE A 88 -3.41 -0.81 5.73
C PHE A 88 -4.79 -0.92 5.08
N VAL A 89 -5.60 -1.88 5.55
CA VAL A 89 -7.00 -1.97 5.13
C VAL A 89 -7.82 -0.73 5.54
N ASP A 90 -7.35 -0.02 6.57
CA ASP A 90 -7.99 1.17 7.11
C ASP A 90 -6.96 2.09 7.78
N ASN A 91 -7.11 3.40 7.58
CA ASN A 91 -6.24 4.40 8.17
C ASN A 91 -6.37 4.49 9.70
N GLY A 92 -7.54 4.16 10.26
CA GLY A 92 -7.77 4.07 11.70
C GLY A 92 -6.91 3.00 12.34
N ILE A 93 -6.82 1.80 11.74
CA ILE A 93 -5.91 0.73 12.21
C ILE A 93 -4.47 1.23 12.19
N ARG A 94 -4.02 1.77 11.04
CA ARG A 94 -2.66 2.31 10.86
C ARG A 94 -2.33 3.37 11.92
N ASN A 95 -3.24 4.32 12.13
CA ASN A 95 -3.08 5.42 13.07
C ASN A 95 -3.11 4.95 14.53
N ALA A 96 -3.92 3.96 14.87
CA ALA A 96 -3.95 3.36 16.20
C ALA A 96 -2.63 2.67 16.56
N ILE A 97 -2.00 1.99 15.60
CA ILE A 97 -0.69 1.32 15.78
C ILE A 97 0.42 2.31 16.10
N ILE A 98 0.44 3.48 15.44
CA ILE A 98 1.44 4.52 15.72
C ILE A 98 1.02 5.47 16.85
N THR A 99 -0.20 5.34 17.37
CA THR A 99 -0.78 6.21 18.40
C THR A 99 -0.84 7.68 17.96
N ASP A 100 -1.23 7.91 16.71
CA ASP A 100 -1.42 9.26 16.19
C ASP A 100 -2.81 9.37 15.57
N LEU A 101 -3.75 9.90 16.37
CA LEU A 101 -5.16 10.10 16.02
C LEU A 101 -5.50 11.58 15.79
N ARG A 102 -4.47 12.42 15.60
CA ARG A 102 -4.66 13.85 15.32
C ARG A 102 -5.43 14.04 14.02
N GLN A 103 -6.13 15.18 13.92
CA GLN A 103 -6.86 15.55 12.71
C GLN A 103 -5.92 15.64 11.50
N VAL A 104 -6.41 15.21 10.33
CA VAL A 104 -5.64 15.18 9.08
C VAL A 104 -5.06 16.56 8.70
N SER A 105 -5.74 17.64 9.06
CA SER A 105 -5.31 19.02 8.80
C SER A 105 -3.94 19.40 9.40
N ILE A 106 -3.52 18.73 10.47
CA ILE A 106 -2.24 18.99 11.18
C ILE A 106 -1.22 17.86 11.03
N ARG A 107 -1.51 16.88 10.15
CA ARG A 107 -0.66 15.72 9.91
C ARG A 107 0.37 16.00 8.81
N GLN A 108 1.60 15.55 9.03
CA GLN A 108 2.67 15.67 8.04
C GLN A 108 2.63 14.56 6.99
N ASP A 109 2.02 13.42 7.31
CA ASP A 109 1.88 12.24 6.45
C ASP A 109 0.53 12.19 5.72
N VAL A 110 -0.12 13.34 5.52
CA VAL A 110 -1.43 13.43 4.83
C VAL A 110 -1.42 12.81 3.44
N ARG A 111 -0.30 12.89 2.71
CA ARG A 111 -0.17 12.25 1.39
C ARG A 111 -0.27 10.73 1.51
N SER A 112 0.47 10.11 2.43
CA SER A 112 0.44 8.67 2.67
C SER A 112 -0.93 8.21 3.16
N LEU A 113 -1.59 8.98 4.04
CA LEU A 113 -2.95 8.67 4.48
C LEU A 113 -3.95 8.72 3.32
N TRP A 114 -3.82 9.72 2.45
CA TRP A 114 -4.67 9.86 1.27
C TRP A 114 -4.52 8.68 0.31
N GLU A 115 -3.29 8.34 -0.04
CA GLU A 115 -2.95 7.21 -0.90
C GLU A 115 -3.43 5.87 -0.31
N ASN A 116 -3.17 5.63 0.98
CA ASN A 116 -3.65 4.43 1.67
C ASN A 116 -5.18 4.35 1.62
N TYR A 117 -5.88 5.45 1.91
CA TYR A 117 -7.34 5.49 1.90
C TYR A 117 -7.87 5.10 0.52
N LEU A 118 -7.43 5.80 -0.53
CA LEU A 118 -7.89 5.56 -1.90
C LEU A 118 -7.65 4.12 -2.36
N ILE A 119 -6.46 3.57 -2.12
CA ILE A 119 -6.13 2.19 -2.49
C ILE A 119 -7.03 1.22 -1.73
N SER A 120 -7.18 1.39 -0.41
CA SER A 120 -7.97 0.48 0.41
C SER A 120 -9.44 0.47 0.01
N GLU A 121 -10.04 1.65 -0.25
CA GLU A 121 -11.44 1.76 -0.66
C GLU A 121 -11.65 1.25 -2.08
N ARG A 122 -10.71 1.51 -3.00
CA ARG A 122 -10.79 1.00 -4.37
C ARG A 122 -10.75 -0.52 -4.42
N ILE A 123 -9.87 -1.15 -3.64
CA ILE A 123 -9.80 -2.62 -3.52
C ILE A 123 -11.13 -3.18 -2.99
N LYS A 124 -11.68 -2.58 -1.92
CA LYS A 124 -12.98 -3.00 -1.35
C LYS A 124 -14.11 -2.89 -2.38
N ARG A 125 -14.22 -1.74 -3.05
CA ARG A 125 -15.21 -1.49 -4.11
C ARG A 125 -15.15 -2.56 -5.19
N ASN A 126 -13.98 -2.77 -5.80
CA ASN A 126 -13.82 -3.74 -6.86
C ASN A 126 -14.12 -5.17 -6.38
N SER A 127 -13.77 -5.50 -5.13
CA SER A 127 -14.16 -6.78 -4.50
C SER A 127 -15.68 -6.92 -4.34
N TYR A 128 -16.39 -5.86 -3.94
CA TYR A 128 -17.85 -5.88 -3.81
C TYR A 128 -18.57 -6.01 -5.15
N LEU A 129 -17.99 -5.42 -6.19
CA LEU A 129 -18.48 -5.53 -7.58
C LEU A 129 -18.03 -6.83 -8.26
N GLN A 130 -17.31 -7.71 -7.55
CA GLN A 130 -16.76 -8.97 -8.08
C GLN A 130 -15.90 -8.77 -9.33
N GLU A 131 -15.19 -7.64 -9.39
CA GLU A 131 -14.28 -7.36 -10.50
C GLU A 131 -12.95 -8.10 -10.30
N HIS A 132 -12.51 -8.79 -11.35
CA HIS A 132 -11.18 -9.42 -11.38
C HIS A 132 -10.12 -8.38 -11.76
N VAL A 133 -9.55 -7.73 -10.76
CA VAL A 133 -8.53 -6.69 -10.92
C VAL A 133 -7.24 -7.09 -10.20
N GLN A 134 -6.11 -6.91 -10.89
CA GLN A 134 -4.78 -7.03 -10.27
C GLN A 134 -4.23 -5.63 -10.00
N TYR A 135 -3.64 -5.44 -8.82
CA TYR A 135 -3.18 -4.13 -8.34
C TYR A 135 -1.67 -4.08 -8.26
N TYR A 136 -1.09 -2.98 -8.76
CA TYR A 136 0.34 -2.73 -8.74
C TYR A 136 0.63 -1.25 -8.48
N PHE A 137 1.89 -0.90 -8.23
CA PHE A 137 2.41 0.45 -8.47
C PHE A 137 3.40 0.39 -9.64
N TRP A 138 3.81 1.52 -10.20
CA TRP A 138 4.90 1.53 -11.18
C TRP A 138 5.96 2.54 -10.79
N ARG A 139 7.22 2.14 -10.97
CA ARG A 139 8.37 3.03 -10.82
C ARG A 139 9.47 2.66 -11.80
N ASN A 140 10.15 3.67 -12.37
CA ASN A 140 11.32 3.47 -13.22
C ASN A 140 12.64 3.80 -12.49
N TYR A 141 13.77 3.54 -13.15
CA TYR A 141 15.10 3.83 -12.61
C TYR A 141 15.33 5.33 -12.30
N ASN A 142 14.63 6.21 -13.00
CA ASN A 142 14.68 7.67 -12.80
C ASN A 142 13.71 8.15 -11.71
N GLN A 143 13.18 7.25 -10.88
CA GLN A 143 12.26 7.54 -9.77
C GLN A 143 10.95 8.21 -10.20
N GLN A 144 10.57 8.13 -11.48
CA GLN A 144 9.20 8.45 -11.89
C GLN A 144 8.28 7.33 -11.44
N GLU A 145 7.12 7.71 -10.92
CA GLU A 145 6.20 6.80 -10.25
C GLU A 145 4.76 7.02 -10.73
N ILE A 146 3.97 5.95 -10.62
CA ILE A 146 2.51 5.96 -10.64
C ILE A 146 2.04 5.22 -9.39
N ASP A 147 1.20 5.88 -8.60
CA ASP A 147 0.78 5.41 -7.27
C ASP A 147 0.00 4.08 -7.34
N LEU A 148 -0.91 3.92 -8.32
CA LEU A 148 -1.70 2.70 -8.53
C LEU A 148 -1.85 2.35 -10.02
N ILE A 149 -1.71 1.06 -10.33
CA ILE A 149 -2.07 0.44 -11.60
C ILE A 149 -3.10 -0.64 -11.33
N GLU A 150 -4.21 -0.58 -12.05
CA GLU A 150 -5.18 -1.67 -12.16
C GLU A 150 -4.99 -2.36 -13.51
N LEU A 151 -4.72 -3.67 -13.49
CA LEU A 151 -4.79 -4.53 -14.66
C LEU A 151 -6.12 -5.27 -14.63
N LYS A 152 -7.02 -4.89 -15.55
CA LYS A 152 -8.39 -5.42 -15.64
C LYS A 152 -8.66 -5.83 -17.08
N ALA A 153 -9.03 -7.09 -17.30
CA ALA A 153 -9.31 -7.64 -18.64
C ALA A 153 -8.19 -7.40 -19.70
N GLY A 154 -6.92 -7.32 -19.25
CA GLY A 154 -5.78 -7.03 -20.13
C GLY A 154 -5.50 -5.54 -20.35
N GLU A 155 -6.36 -4.66 -19.87
CA GLU A 155 -6.20 -3.20 -19.95
C GLU A 155 -5.50 -2.66 -18.71
N LEU A 156 -4.58 -1.71 -18.92
CA LEU A 156 -3.88 -1.01 -17.85
C LEU A 156 -4.56 0.34 -17.58
N HIS A 157 -5.01 0.53 -16.34
CA HIS A 157 -5.48 1.82 -15.85
C HIS A 157 -4.51 2.33 -14.79
N ALA A 158 -3.89 3.46 -15.06
CA ALA A 158 -2.93 4.11 -14.18
C ALA A 158 -3.57 5.29 -13.44
N TYR A 159 -3.27 5.39 -12.14
CA TYR A 159 -3.81 6.41 -11.26
C TYR A 159 -2.71 7.09 -10.46
N GLU A 160 -2.77 8.40 -10.40
CA GLU A 160 -1.92 9.24 -9.56
C GLU A 160 -2.78 9.99 -8.55
N PHE A 161 -2.37 9.99 -7.28
CA PHE A 161 -3.15 10.56 -6.19
C PHE A 161 -2.60 11.92 -5.75
N LYS A 162 -3.49 12.91 -5.70
CA LYS A 162 -3.15 14.26 -5.23
C LYS A 162 -4.16 14.73 -4.20
N PHE A 163 -3.71 14.84 -2.96
CA PHE A 163 -4.54 15.39 -1.88
C PHE A 163 -4.94 16.85 -2.13
N ASN A 164 -4.10 17.64 -2.82
CA ASN A 164 -4.44 18.99 -3.22
C ASN A 164 -5.07 18.98 -4.62
N ALA A 165 -6.36 19.34 -4.70
CA ALA A 165 -7.15 19.42 -5.92
C ALA A 165 -6.55 20.33 -7.00
N SER A 166 -5.83 21.39 -6.62
CA SER A 166 -5.19 22.28 -7.60
C SER A 166 -3.97 21.67 -8.28
N LYS A 167 -3.42 20.58 -7.73
CA LYS A 167 -2.28 19.87 -8.33
C LYS A 167 -2.80 18.82 -9.31
N LYS A 168 -2.69 19.12 -10.61
CA LYS A 168 -2.92 18.14 -11.67
C LYS A 168 -1.66 17.31 -11.90
N ALA A 169 -1.81 16.01 -12.05
CA ALA A 169 -0.75 15.13 -12.52
C ALA A 169 -0.82 14.96 -14.05
N ARG A 170 0.34 14.77 -14.67
CA ARG A 170 0.45 14.34 -16.08
C ARG A 170 1.07 12.96 -16.10
N VAL A 171 0.71 12.16 -17.10
CA VAL A 171 1.32 10.85 -17.31
C VAL A 171 2.84 11.01 -17.48
N PRO A 172 3.67 10.25 -16.74
CA PRO A 172 5.12 10.27 -16.95
C PRO A 172 5.48 9.85 -18.38
N PRO A 173 6.34 10.59 -19.12
CA PRO A 173 6.68 10.24 -20.50
C PRO A 173 7.26 8.84 -20.67
N ALA A 174 8.04 8.36 -19.69
CA ALA A 174 8.57 7.00 -19.70
C ALA A 174 7.48 5.93 -19.54
N PHE A 175 6.40 6.25 -18.81
CA PHE A 175 5.26 5.35 -18.68
C PHE A 175 4.47 5.29 -19.99
N SER A 176 4.06 6.44 -20.54
CA SER A 176 3.31 6.48 -21.81
C SER A 176 4.10 5.90 -22.98
N GLY A 177 5.43 6.02 -22.98
CA GLY A 177 6.27 5.38 -24.00
C GLY A 177 6.36 3.85 -23.86
N SER A 178 6.25 3.32 -22.64
CA SER A 178 6.30 1.87 -22.38
C SER A 178 4.92 1.21 -22.47
N TYR A 179 3.86 1.98 -22.21
CA TYR A 179 2.46 1.55 -22.12
C TYR A 179 1.57 2.55 -22.85
N PRO A 180 1.61 2.60 -24.20
CA PRO A 180 0.91 3.62 -24.98
C PRO A 180 -0.61 3.53 -24.86
N ASP A 181 -1.14 2.32 -24.66
CA ASP A 181 -2.59 2.06 -24.57
C ASP A 181 -3.12 2.15 -23.12
N ALA A 182 -2.26 2.48 -22.15
CA ALA A 182 -2.68 2.59 -20.76
C ALA A 182 -3.50 3.87 -20.52
N GLY A 183 -4.68 3.72 -19.92
CA GLY A 183 -5.45 4.85 -19.42
C GLY A 183 -4.70 5.54 -18.27
N PHE A 184 -4.84 6.86 -18.13
CA PHE A 184 -4.26 7.61 -17.01
C PHE A 184 -5.27 8.59 -16.41
N GLN A 185 -5.42 8.56 -15.09
CA GLN A 185 -6.31 9.48 -14.37
C GLN A 185 -5.64 10.01 -13.09
N CYS A 186 -5.80 11.31 -12.82
CA CYS A 186 -5.41 11.89 -11.55
C CYS A 186 -6.61 11.92 -10.60
N ILE A 187 -6.47 11.30 -9.43
CA ILE A 187 -7.51 11.28 -8.39
C ILE A 187 -7.21 12.32 -7.32
N THR A 188 -8.17 13.20 -7.09
CA THR A 188 -8.09 14.32 -6.15
C THR A 188 -9.32 14.35 -5.26
N LYS A 189 -9.35 15.30 -4.31
CA LYS A 189 -10.53 15.51 -3.46
C LYS A 189 -11.82 15.83 -4.23
N ASP A 190 -11.72 16.24 -5.50
CA ASP A 190 -12.89 16.66 -6.29
C ASP A 190 -13.56 15.47 -7.00
N ASN A 191 -12.83 14.37 -7.25
CA ASN A 191 -13.33 13.23 -8.03
C ASN A 191 -13.16 11.87 -7.34
N TYR A 192 -12.55 11.82 -6.15
CA TYR A 192 -12.26 10.55 -5.52
C TYR A 192 -13.50 9.75 -5.14
N LEU A 193 -14.58 10.43 -4.74
CA LEU A 193 -15.77 9.76 -4.20
C LEU A 193 -16.40 8.90 -5.29
N ASP A 194 -16.71 9.50 -6.44
CA ASP A 194 -17.21 8.79 -7.62
C ASP A 194 -16.26 7.66 -8.03
N TRP A 195 -14.94 7.89 -7.95
CA TRP A 195 -13.94 6.88 -8.30
C TRP A 195 -13.92 5.67 -7.34
N ILE A 196 -14.18 5.86 -6.03
CA ILE A 196 -14.23 4.74 -5.06
C ILE A 196 -15.63 4.17 -4.83
N SER A 197 -16.70 4.85 -5.24
CA SER A 197 -18.08 4.33 -5.10
C SER A 197 -18.62 3.71 -6.38
N GLY A 198 -18.16 4.16 -7.55
CA GLY A 198 -18.85 3.92 -8.82
C GLY A 198 -19.95 4.94 -9.06
#